data_AF-A0A3N2QB10-F1
#
_entry.id   AF-A0A3N2QB10-F1
#
_cell.length_a   1.000
_cell.length_b   1.000
_cell.length_c   1.000
_cell.angle_alpha   90.00
_cell.angle_beta   90.00
_cell.angle_gamma   90.00
#
_symmetry.space_group_name_H-M   'P 1'
#
loop_
_entity.id
_entity.type
_entity.pdbx_description
1 polymer ?
#
loop_
_entity_poly.entity_id
_entity_poly.type
_entity_poly.pdbx_seq_one_letter_code
_entity_poly.pdbx_strand_id
1 'polypeptide(L)'
;LSNMPNEVLFNILGFLDIDDILSTSRINHHLRHLSLAPILRTYRLRHTRAVLRPLLASRPPLSDLISRSIFLTHTNIVSRRLDRSLKSIQLARRLASRPSAEALVERAVLPAECVKGMTTVHVAPGLVARRRAIEKQKLKDGLRRWVGAVWKSKVMQREEGMRRWEESRGVGRVWRLRRFWERVSRGE
;
A
#
# COMPACT_ATOMS: atom_id res chain seq x y z
N LEU A 1 38.36 38.88 -15.09
CA LEU A 1 39.17 38.24 -14.03
C LEU A 1 40.51 38.94 -13.84
N SER A 2 41.24 39.28 -14.90
CA SER A 2 42.55 39.96 -14.85
C SER A 2 42.55 41.36 -14.23
N ASN A 3 41.40 42.03 -14.22
CA ASN A 3 41.24 43.38 -13.66
C ASN A 3 40.68 43.37 -12.23
N MET A 4 40.50 42.19 -11.63
CA MET A 4 39.99 42.10 -10.26
C MET A 4 41.15 42.20 -9.25
N PRO A 5 40.90 42.80 -8.07
CA PRO A 5 41.89 42.81 -6.99
C PRO A 5 42.28 41.39 -6.57
N ASN A 6 43.55 41.21 -6.19
CA ASN A 6 44.09 39.92 -5.78
C ASN A 6 43.36 39.35 -4.56
N GLU A 7 42.86 40.21 -3.68
CA GLU A 7 42.08 39.85 -2.48
C GLU A 7 40.79 39.12 -2.85
N VAL A 8 40.09 39.59 -3.88
CA VAL A 8 38.86 38.97 -4.38
C VAL A 8 39.20 37.62 -5.01
N LEU A 9 40.28 37.56 -5.80
CA LEU A 9 40.75 36.32 -6.42
C LEU A 9 41.17 35.28 -5.36
N PHE A 10 41.86 35.69 -4.29
CA PHE A 10 42.24 34.81 -3.19
C PHE A 10 41.04 34.26 -2.43
N ASN A 11 40.01 35.08 -2.22
CA ASN A 11 38.76 34.61 -1.62
C ASN A 11 38.08 33.57 -2.50
N ILE A 12 37.94 33.82 -3.80
CA ILE A 12 37.33 32.88 -4.75
C ILE A 12 38.12 31.57 -4.81
N LEU A 13 39.44 31.64 -5.04
CA LEU A 13 40.32 30.47 -5.08
C LEU A 13 40.34 29.71 -3.75
N GLY A 14 40.03 30.37 -2.64
CA GLY A 14 39.96 29.76 -1.31
C GLY A 14 38.82 28.75 -1.14
N PHE A 15 37.74 28.87 -1.93
CA PHE A 15 36.59 27.97 -1.88
C PHE A 15 36.64 26.84 -2.91
N LEU A 16 37.59 26.88 -3.85
CA LEU A 16 37.69 25.88 -4.90
C LEU A 16 38.36 24.59 -4.38
N ASP A 17 37.94 23.46 -4.95
CA ASP A 17 38.58 22.17 -4.73
C ASP A 17 39.95 22.10 -5.41
N ILE A 18 40.76 21.09 -5.05
CA ILE A 18 42.14 20.97 -5.55
C ILE A 18 42.17 20.85 -7.08
N ASP A 19 41.22 20.11 -7.66
CA ASP A 19 41.10 19.91 -9.11
C ASP A 19 40.70 21.20 -9.84
N ASP A 20 39.83 22.00 -9.24
CA ASP A 20 39.40 23.30 -9.77
C ASP A 20 40.52 24.35 -9.70
N ILE A 21 41.33 24.32 -8.64
CA ILE A 21 42.50 25.20 -8.49
C ILE A 21 43.57 24.86 -9.54
N LEU A 22 43.78 23.57 -9.80
CA LEU A 22 44.69 23.12 -10.84
C LEU A 22 44.21 23.58 -12.22
N SER A 23 42.92 23.43 -12.49
CA SER A 23 42.27 23.87 -13.73
C SER A 23 42.41 25.38 -13.92
N THR A 24 42.13 26.19 -12.90
CA THR A 24 42.27 27.66 -12.94
C THR A 24 43.72 28.12 -13.12
N SER A 25 44.69 27.40 -12.54
CA SER A 25 46.12 27.72 -12.72
C SER A 25 46.60 27.60 -14.16
N ARG A 26 45.94 26.78 -14.98
CA ARG A 26 46.32 26.52 -16.38
C ARG A 26 45.78 27.58 -17.34
N ILE A 27 44.82 28.39 -16.90
CA ILE A 27 44.13 29.38 -17.75
C ILE A 27 45.00 30.62 -17.98
N ASN A 28 45.77 31.08 -16.98
CA ASN A 28 46.57 32.29 -17.07
C ASN A 28 47.78 32.24 -16.10
N HIS A 29 48.92 32.81 -16.49
CA HIS A 29 50.10 33.02 -15.64
C HIS A 29 49.80 33.73 -14.32
N HIS A 30 48.92 34.73 -14.33
CA HIS A 30 48.55 35.46 -13.12
C HIS A 30 47.81 34.56 -12.12
N LEU A 31 46.83 33.78 -12.58
CA LEU A 31 46.12 32.80 -11.76
C LEU A 31 47.05 31.67 -11.32
N ARG A 32 47.99 31.24 -12.17
CA ARG A 32 49.03 30.28 -11.80
C ARG A 32 49.85 30.75 -10.61
N HIS A 33 50.26 32.02 -10.61
CA HIS A 33 51.01 32.62 -9.52
C HIS A 33 50.17 32.69 -8.23
N LEU A 34 48.91 33.11 -8.30
CA LEU A 34 48.01 33.18 -7.14
C LEU A 34 47.66 31.79 -6.58
N SER A 35 47.43 30.80 -7.44
CA SER A 35 47.16 29.41 -7.03
C SER A 35 48.32 28.75 -6.30
N LEU A 36 49.56 29.16 -6.60
CA LEU A 36 50.78 28.67 -5.94
C LEU A 36 51.18 29.51 -4.71
N ALA A 37 50.49 30.61 -4.43
CA ALA A 37 50.86 31.50 -3.35
C ALA A 37 50.60 30.88 -1.96
N PRO A 38 51.51 31.05 -0.98
CA PRO A 38 51.34 30.50 0.38
C PRO A 38 50.17 31.16 1.14
N ILE A 39 49.81 32.39 0.76
CA ILE A 39 48.65 33.12 1.29
C ILE A 39 47.35 32.36 0.99
N LEU A 40 47.19 31.82 -0.21
CA LEU A 40 45.99 31.03 -0.54
C LEU A 40 45.88 29.80 0.37
N ARG A 41 47.00 29.10 0.60
CA ARG A 41 47.05 27.94 1.50
C ARG A 41 46.62 28.29 2.93
N THR A 42 47.08 29.42 3.46
CA THR A 42 46.70 29.86 4.81
C THR A 42 45.23 30.25 4.93
N TYR A 43 44.65 30.91 3.91
CA TYR A 43 43.21 31.16 3.85
C TYR A 43 42.39 29.87 3.84
N ARG A 44 42.77 28.90 3.01
CA ARG A 44 42.10 27.59 2.94
C ARG A 44 42.16 26.82 4.25
N LEU A 45 43.30 26.83 4.94
CA LEU A 45 43.44 26.21 6.26
C LEU A 45 42.57 26.89 7.33
N ARG A 46 42.46 28.22 7.31
CA ARG A 46 41.58 28.95 8.23
C ARG A 46 40.11 28.63 7.97
N HIS A 47 39.70 28.63 6.69
CA HIS A 47 38.34 28.34 6.31
C HIS A 47 37.93 26.90 6.67
N THR A 48 38.75 25.92 6.29
CA THR A 48 38.52 24.51 6.66
C THR A 48 38.45 24.33 8.17
N ARG A 49 39.32 24.98 8.96
CA ARG A 49 39.24 24.95 10.42
C ARG A 49 37.94 25.54 10.99
N ALA A 50 37.41 26.57 10.35
CA ALA A 50 36.14 27.19 10.74
C ALA A 50 34.93 26.30 10.41
N VAL A 51 34.92 25.66 9.23
CA VAL A 51 33.79 24.84 8.74
C VAL A 51 33.81 23.40 9.26
N LEU A 52 34.98 22.82 9.50
CA LEU A 52 35.09 21.41 9.89
C LEU A 52 34.41 21.11 11.22
N ARG A 53 34.55 21.99 12.22
CA ARG A 53 33.97 21.80 13.56
C ARG A 53 32.45 21.66 13.54
N PRO A 54 31.67 22.58 12.95
CA PRO A 54 30.22 22.44 12.90
C PRO A 54 29.79 21.22 12.06
N LEU A 55 30.49 20.91 10.96
CA LEU A 55 30.17 19.73 10.15
C LEU A 55 30.39 18.42 10.91
N LEU A 56 31.49 18.30 11.66
CA LEU A 56 31.72 17.14 12.52
C LEU A 56 30.69 17.03 13.65
N ALA A 57 30.22 18.15 14.20
CA ALA A 57 29.17 18.16 15.21
C ALA A 57 27.81 17.71 14.65
N SER A 58 27.51 18.03 13.39
CA SER A 58 26.29 17.59 12.71
C SER A 58 26.32 16.13 12.22
N ARG A 59 27.46 15.44 12.37
CA ARG A 59 27.65 14.09 11.84
C ARG A 59 26.77 13.07 12.58
N PRO A 60 25.96 12.26 11.86
CA PRO A 60 25.21 11.18 12.48
C PRO A 60 26.12 10.15 13.19
N PRO A 61 25.69 9.55 14.30
CA PRO A 61 26.45 8.51 14.97
C PRO A 61 26.56 7.25 14.09
N LEU A 62 27.59 6.45 14.35
CA LEU A 62 27.83 5.23 13.57
C LEU A 62 26.64 4.25 13.61
N SER A 63 25.94 4.18 14.74
CA SER A 63 24.74 3.35 14.90
C SER A 63 23.62 3.75 13.93
N ASP A 64 23.43 5.05 13.69
CA ASP A 64 22.43 5.55 12.73
C ASP A 64 22.86 5.26 11.27
N LEU A 65 24.16 5.31 10.98
CA LEU A 65 24.67 4.90 9.66
C LEU A 65 24.50 3.40 9.42
N ILE A 66 24.63 2.57 10.46
CA ILE A 66 24.40 1.12 10.39
C ILE A 66 22.91 0.83 10.22
N SER A 67 22.03 1.49 10.98
CA SER A 67 20.58 1.29 10.89
C SER A 67 20.04 1.67 9.51
N ARG A 68 20.58 2.72 8.90
CA ARG A 68 20.26 3.15 7.52
C ARG A 68 20.95 2.32 6.44
N SER A 69 21.68 1.28 6.80
CA SER A 69 22.44 0.42 5.87
C SER A 69 23.48 1.15 5.01
N ILE A 70 23.96 2.32 5.47
CA ILE A 70 25.00 3.12 4.80
C ILE A 70 26.39 2.58 5.14
N PHE A 71 26.63 2.30 6.42
CA PHE A 71 27.89 1.70 6.86
C PHE A 71 27.79 0.17 6.82
N LEU A 72 28.62 -0.46 5.99
CA LEU A 72 28.66 -1.90 5.82
C LEU A 72 30.01 -2.46 6.27
N THR A 73 29.98 -3.35 7.25
CA THR A 73 31.13 -4.17 7.63
C THR A 73 31.29 -5.34 6.64
N HIS A 74 32.45 -5.99 6.64
CA HIS A 74 32.67 -7.22 5.86
C HIS A 74 31.63 -8.30 6.19
N THR A 75 31.25 -8.43 7.47
CA THR A 75 30.20 -9.35 7.93
C THR A 75 28.82 -8.99 7.35
N ASN A 76 28.48 -7.71 7.23
CA ASN A 76 27.24 -7.25 6.59
C ASN A 76 27.22 -7.59 5.09
N ILE A 77 28.37 -7.49 4.41
CA ILE A 77 28.45 -7.82 2.99
C ILE A 77 28.27 -9.33 2.78
N VAL A 78 28.95 -10.16 3.59
CA VAL A 78 28.85 -11.62 3.50
C VAL A 78 27.45 -12.11 3.88
N SER A 79 26.87 -11.63 4.99
CA SER A 79 25.50 -11.98 5.40
C SER A 79 24.47 -11.64 4.32
N ARG A 80 24.54 -10.45 3.70
CA ARG A 80 23.64 -10.09 2.58
C ARG A 80 23.76 -11.03 1.38
N ARG A 81 24.96 -11.52 1.07
CA ARG A 81 25.16 -12.50 -0.02
C ARG A 81 24.52 -13.83 0.33
N LEU A 82 24.72 -14.31 1.55
CA LEU A 82 24.09 -15.53 2.06
C LEU A 82 22.56 -15.40 2.10
N ASP A 83 22.02 -14.31 2.63
CA ASP A 83 20.58 -14.04 2.68
C ASP A 83 19.94 -14.05 1.29
N ARG A 84 20.61 -13.46 0.29
CA ARG A 84 20.13 -13.50 -1.10
C ARG A 84 20.14 -14.90 -1.66
N SER A 85 21.19 -15.68 -1.40
CA SER A 85 21.28 -17.08 -1.84
C SER A 85 20.21 -17.96 -1.18
N LEU A 86 19.98 -17.79 0.12
CA LEU A 86 18.92 -18.52 0.83
C LEU A 86 17.53 -18.13 0.32
N LYS A 87 17.28 -16.83 0.13
CA LYS A 87 16.01 -16.36 -0.45
C LYS A 87 15.79 -16.88 -1.88
N SER A 88 16.85 -16.95 -2.70
CA SER A 88 16.72 -17.50 -4.06
C SER A 88 16.40 -18.99 -4.05
N ILE A 89 17.05 -19.78 -3.19
CA ILE A 89 16.75 -21.20 -2.99
C ILE A 89 15.31 -21.39 -2.51
N GLN A 90 14.88 -20.61 -1.50
CA GLN A 90 13.51 -20.66 -0.98
C GLN A 90 12.49 -20.31 -2.06
N LEU A 91 12.74 -19.26 -2.85
CA LEU A 91 11.86 -18.86 -3.93
C LEU A 91 11.78 -19.94 -5.02
N ALA A 92 12.91 -20.51 -5.44
CA ALA A 92 12.94 -21.58 -6.43
C ALA A 92 12.10 -22.78 -5.99
N ARG A 93 12.22 -23.20 -4.71
CA ARG A 93 11.39 -24.28 -4.14
C ARG A 93 9.90 -23.93 -4.15
N ARG A 94 9.52 -22.72 -3.72
CA ARG A 94 8.12 -22.26 -3.70
C ARG A 94 7.51 -22.10 -5.08
N LEU A 95 8.31 -21.73 -6.08
CA LEU A 95 7.87 -21.63 -7.46
C LEU A 95 7.67 -23.02 -8.08
N ALA A 96 8.53 -23.99 -7.75
CA ALA A 96 8.36 -25.37 -8.21
C ALA A 96 7.08 -26.01 -7.63
N SER A 97 6.72 -25.70 -6.38
CA SER A 97 5.47 -26.18 -5.75
C SER A 97 4.26 -25.27 -5.97
N ARG A 98 4.34 -24.33 -6.91
CA ARG A 98 3.28 -23.34 -7.13
C ARG A 98 2.00 -24.02 -7.64
N PRO A 99 0.84 -23.83 -6.97
CA PRO A 99 -0.42 -24.36 -7.45
C PRO A 99 -0.86 -23.67 -8.76
N SER A 100 -1.55 -24.40 -9.62
CA SER A 100 -2.14 -23.86 -10.84
C SER A 100 -3.24 -22.84 -10.51
N ALA A 101 -3.55 -21.95 -11.47
CA ALA A 101 -4.63 -20.98 -11.29
C ALA A 101 -5.99 -21.67 -11.08
N GLU A 102 -6.22 -22.79 -11.75
CA GLU A 102 -7.41 -23.62 -11.60
C GLU A 102 -7.55 -24.17 -10.18
N ALA A 103 -6.48 -24.74 -9.62
CA ALA A 103 -6.47 -25.22 -8.23
C ALA A 103 -6.75 -24.11 -7.21
N LEU A 104 -6.38 -22.86 -7.52
CA LEU A 104 -6.71 -21.69 -6.69
C LEU A 104 -8.18 -21.27 -6.80
N VAL A 105 -8.81 -21.48 -7.96
CA VAL A 105 -10.25 -21.26 -8.17
C VAL A 105 -11.06 -22.33 -7.45
N GLU A 106 -10.66 -23.60 -7.53
CA GLU A 106 -11.30 -24.71 -6.80
C GLU A 106 -11.28 -24.49 -5.29
N ARG A 107 -10.18 -23.95 -4.76
CA ARG A 107 -10.04 -23.58 -3.34
C ARG A 107 -10.74 -22.26 -2.97
N ALA A 108 -11.47 -21.64 -3.90
CA ALA A 108 -12.13 -20.35 -3.74
C ALA A 108 -11.21 -19.18 -3.32
N VAL A 109 -9.90 -19.30 -3.57
CA VAL A 109 -8.92 -18.23 -3.31
C VAL A 109 -8.97 -17.18 -4.41
N LEU A 110 -9.05 -17.63 -5.67
CA LEU A 110 -9.14 -16.76 -6.84
C LEU A 110 -10.54 -16.86 -7.46
N PRO A 111 -11.19 -15.73 -7.82
CA PRO A 111 -12.40 -15.73 -8.63
C PRO A 111 -12.15 -16.39 -10.00
N ALA A 112 -13.03 -17.30 -10.43
CA ALA A 112 -12.95 -17.95 -11.74
C ALA A 112 -12.89 -16.92 -12.89
N GLU A 113 -13.61 -15.80 -12.74
CA GLU A 113 -13.67 -14.71 -13.73
C GLU A 113 -12.32 -14.02 -13.99
N CYS A 114 -11.36 -14.12 -13.05
CA CYS A 114 -10.02 -13.56 -13.20
C CYS A 114 -9.08 -14.44 -14.02
N VAL A 115 -9.44 -15.70 -14.25
CA VAL A 115 -8.59 -16.68 -14.94
C VAL A 115 -9.02 -16.76 -16.39
N LYS A 116 -8.08 -16.51 -17.31
CA LYS A 116 -8.32 -16.63 -18.75
C LYS A 116 -8.75 -18.06 -19.08
N GLY A 117 -9.85 -18.21 -19.82
CA GLY A 117 -10.35 -19.51 -20.27
C GLY A 117 -11.29 -20.23 -19.31
N MET A 118 -11.43 -19.80 -18.05
CA MET A 118 -12.31 -20.46 -17.07
C MET A 118 -13.77 -19.98 -17.13
N THR A 119 -13.99 -18.76 -17.60
CA THR A 119 -15.33 -18.17 -17.78
C THR A 119 -15.42 -17.49 -19.15
N THR A 120 -16.64 -17.37 -19.68
CA THR A 120 -16.91 -16.71 -20.97
C THR A 120 -16.45 -15.25 -21.01
N VAL A 121 -16.49 -14.54 -19.88
CA VAL A 121 -16.05 -13.14 -19.77
C VAL A 121 -14.93 -13.05 -18.75
N HIS A 122 -13.72 -12.77 -19.23
CA HIS A 122 -12.57 -12.47 -18.37
C HIS A 122 -12.70 -11.06 -17.77
N VAL A 123 -12.62 -10.96 -16.45
CA VAL A 123 -12.67 -9.69 -15.71
C VAL A 123 -11.32 -9.39 -15.09
N ALA A 124 -10.84 -8.17 -15.31
CA ALA A 124 -9.60 -7.70 -14.67
C ALA A 124 -9.76 -7.70 -13.13
N PRO A 125 -8.75 -8.13 -12.35
CA PRO A 125 -8.85 -8.27 -10.89
C PRO A 125 -9.36 -7.01 -10.17
N GLY A 126 -9.00 -5.81 -10.65
CA GLY A 126 -9.45 -4.54 -10.08
C GLY A 126 -10.96 -4.26 -10.20
N LEU A 127 -11.67 -4.96 -11.10
CA LEU A 127 -13.11 -4.74 -11.35
C LEU A 127 -14.01 -5.79 -10.68
N VAL A 128 -13.44 -6.91 -10.22
CA VAL A 128 -14.20 -8.07 -9.73
C VAL A 128 -15.07 -7.72 -8.54
N ALA A 129 -14.54 -6.95 -7.59
CA ALA A 129 -15.28 -6.52 -6.41
C ALA A 129 -16.52 -5.70 -6.79
N ARG A 130 -16.37 -4.77 -7.75
CA ARG A 130 -17.47 -3.93 -8.23
C ARG A 130 -18.51 -4.75 -8.98
N ARG A 131 -18.08 -5.65 -9.86
CA ARG A 131 -18.99 -6.55 -10.59
C ARG A 131 -19.80 -7.41 -9.63
N ARG A 132 -19.14 -8.09 -8.69
CA ARG A 132 -19.81 -8.93 -7.68
C ARG A 132 -20.75 -8.13 -6.79
N ALA A 133 -20.41 -6.89 -6.45
CA ALA A 133 -21.31 -6.01 -5.69
C ALA A 133 -22.59 -5.70 -6.49
N ILE A 134 -22.46 -5.39 -7.79
CA ILE A 134 -23.59 -5.15 -8.68
C ILE A 134 -24.44 -6.42 -8.84
N GLU A 135 -23.83 -7.58 -9.07
CA GLU A 135 -24.53 -8.86 -9.20
C GLU A 135 -25.27 -9.23 -7.90
N LYS A 136 -24.63 -9.06 -6.75
CA LYS A 136 -25.26 -9.26 -5.44
C LYS A 136 -26.47 -8.33 -5.26
N GLN A 137 -26.37 -7.08 -5.70
CA GLN A 137 -27.48 -6.14 -5.61
C GLN A 137 -28.64 -6.55 -6.53
N LYS A 138 -28.34 -6.91 -7.79
CA LYS A 138 -29.35 -7.43 -8.73
C LYS A 138 -30.07 -8.67 -8.18
N LEU A 139 -29.33 -9.60 -7.57
CA LEU A 139 -29.90 -10.78 -6.93
C LEU A 139 -30.81 -10.40 -5.76
N LYS A 140 -30.37 -9.51 -4.87
CA LYS A 140 -31.19 -9.00 -3.76
C LYS A 140 -32.48 -8.36 -4.26
N ASP A 141 -32.41 -7.51 -5.27
CA ASP A 141 -33.57 -6.81 -5.81
C ASP A 141 -34.54 -7.76 -6.53
N GLY A 142 -34.01 -8.81 -7.18
CA GLY A 142 -34.80 -9.90 -7.76
C GLY A 142 -35.52 -10.73 -6.69
N LEU A 143 -34.80 -11.13 -5.64
CA LEU A 143 -35.36 -11.87 -4.49
C LEU A 143 -36.47 -11.06 -3.79
N ARG A 144 -36.26 -9.76 -3.55
CA ARG A 144 -37.29 -8.88 -2.95
C ARG A 144 -38.57 -8.86 -3.79
N ARG A 145 -38.44 -8.74 -5.12
CA ARG A 145 -39.58 -8.75 -6.04
C ARG A 145 -40.31 -10.10 -6.03
N TRP A 146 -39.58 -11.21 -6.10
CA TRP A 146 -40.17 -12.55 -6.07
C TRP A 146 -40.89 -12.83 -4.75
N VAL A 147 -40.28 -12.48 -3.61
CA VAL A 147 -40.92 -12.63 -2.30
C VAL A 147 -42.18 -11.78 -2.22
N GLY A 148 -42.13 -10.53 -2.69
CA GLY A 148 -43.27 -9.63 -2.68
C GLY A 148 -44.44 -10.09 -3.56
N ALA A 149 -44.16 -10.56 -4.77
CA ALA A 149 -45.19 -10.89 -5.75
C ALA A 149 -45.71 -12.34 -5.62
N VAL A 150 -44.81 -13.31 -5.50
CA VAL A 150 -45.15 -14.74 -5.60
C VAL A 150 -45.33 -15.34 -4.21
N TRP A 151 -44.35 -15.12 -3.32
CA TRP A 151 -44.40 -15.73 -1.99
C TRP A 151 -45.53 -15.15 -1.14
N LYS A 152 -45.61 -13.81 -1.00
CA LYS A 152 -46.67 -13.17 -0.22
C LYS A 152 -48.06 -13.51 -0.76
N SER A 153 -48.27 -13.51 -2.07
CA SER A 153 -49.56 -13.88 -2.66
C SER A 153 -49.94 -15.34 -2.36
N LYS A 154 -48.97 -16.27 -2.42
CA LYS A 154 -49.20 -17.68 -2.10
C LYS A 154 -49.43 -17.93 -0.61
N VAL A 155 -48.75 -17.18 0.26
CA VAL A 155 -48.99 -17.20 1.71
C VAL A 155 -50.36 -16.63 2.02
N MET A 156 -50.73 -15.47 1.47
CA MET A 156 -52.04 -14.86 1.65
C MET A 156 -53.16 -15.80 1.17
N GLN A 157 -53.02 -16.46 0.01
CA GLN A 157 -54.01 -17.45 -0.44
C GLN A 157 -54.11 -18.66 0.50
N ARG A 158 -52.99 -19.12 1.08
CA ARG A 158 -53.00 -20.20 2.07
C ARG A 158 -53.62 -19.77 3.40
N GLU A 159 -53.30 -18.57 3.86
CA GLU A 159 -53.89 -17.98 5.07
C GLU A 159 -55.38 -17.75 4.88
N GLU A 160 -55.82 -17.21 3.74
CA GLU A 160 -57.24 -17.06 3.40
C GLU A 160 -57.94 -18.41 3.28
N GLY A 161 -57.31 -19.41 2.67
CA GLY A 161 -57.85 -20.77 2.60
C GLY A 161 -58.00 -21.41 3.99
N MET A 162 -57.00 -21.24 4.85
CA MET A 162 -57.04 -21.68 6.25
C MET A 162 -58.12 -20.95 7.04
N ARG A 163 -58.25 -19.63 6.86
CA ARG A 163 -59.30 -18.81 7.51
C ARG A 163 -60.69 -19.26 7.08
N ARG A 164 -60.92 -19.49 5.77
CA ARG A 164 -62.20 -20.00 5.25
C ARG A 164 -62.51 -21.40 5.76
N TRP A 165 -61.50 -22.25 5.91
CA TRP A 165 -61.65 -23.60 6.48
C TRP A 165 -62.01 -23.55 7.98
N GLU A 166 -61.34 -22.68 8.75
CA GLU A 166 -61.65 -22.43 10.17
C GLU A 166 -63.06 -21.82 10.36
N GLU A 167 -63.48 -20.93 9.47
CA GLU A 167 -64.84 -20.37 9.44
C GLU A 167 -65.88 -21.45 9.13
N SER A 168 -65.62 -22.32 8.16
CA SER A 168 -66.51 -23.43 7.74
C SER A 168 -66.63 -24.51 8.81
N ARG A 169 -65.56 -24.81 9.55
CA ARG A 169 -65.58 -25.71 10.72
C ARG A 169 -66.04 -25.04 12.02
N GLY A 170 -66.35 -23.74 12.00
CA GLY A 170 -66.85 -23.01 13.16
C GLY A 170 -65.81 -22.73 14.26
N VAL A 171 -64.53 -23.03 14.03
CA VAL A 171 -63.42 -22.82 14.97
C VAL A 171 -63.27 -21.33 15.31
N GLY A 172 -63.50 -20.45 14.34
CA GLY A 172 -63.49 -18.99 14.54
C GLY A 172 -64.63 -18.45 15.44
N ARG A 173 -65.69 -19.22 15.73
CA ARG A 173 -66.71 -18.87 16.73
C ARG A 173 -66.28 -19.26 18.13
N VAL A 174 -65.71 -20.45 18.29
CA VAL A 174 -65.14 -20.94 19.55
C VAL A 174 -63.94 -20.08 19.98
N TRP A 175 -63.08 -19.69 19.05
CA TRP A 175 -61.94 -18.82 19.34
C TRP A 175 -62.37 -17.39 19.69
N ARG A 176 -63.42 -16.86 19.06
CA ARG A 176 -64.03 -15.57 19.44
C ARG A 176 -64.68 -15.61 20.83
N LEU A 177 -65.37 -16.70 21.17
CA LEU A 177 -65.90 -16.95 22.52
C LEU A 177 -64.77 -17.04 23.55
N ARG A 178 -63.69 -17.78 23.25
CA ARG A 178 -62.52 -17.87 24.13
C ARG A 178 -61.86 -16.51 24.35
N ARG A 179 -61.61 -15.74 23.28
CA ARG A 179 -61.06 -14.38 23.38
C ARG A 179 -61.99 -13.41 24.12
N PHE A 180 -63.31 -13.56 23.94
CA PHE A 180 -64.30 -12.78 24.66
C PHE A 180 -64.23 -13.07 26.17
N TRP A 181 -64.22 -14.34 26.56
CA TRP A 181 -64.08 -14.74 27.97
C TRP A 181 -62.73 -14.35 28.57
N GLU A 182 -61.62 -14.42 27.81
CA GLU A 182 -60.31 -13.92 28.23
C GLU A 182 -60.26 -12.40 28.41
N ARG A 183 -61.11 -11.63 27.69
CA ARG A 183 -61.19 -10.17 27.81
C ARG A 183 -62.08 -9.77 29.00
N VAL A 184 -63.21 -10.46 29.18
CA VAL A 184 -64.09 -10.34 30.36
C VAL A 184 -63.34 -10.69 31.65
N SER A 185 -62.49 -11.71 31.66
CA SER A 185 -61.69 -12.03 32.86
C SER A 185 -60.56 -11.04 33.14
N ARG A 186 -60.23 -10.17 32.18
CA ARG A 186 -59.26 -9.07 32.33
C ARG A 186 -59.91 -7.74 32.72
N GLY A 187 -61.25 -7.68 32.78
CA GLY A 187 -61.99 -6.50 33.22
C GLY A 187 -62.11 -5.38 32.17
N GLU A 188 -61.96 -5.70 30.89
CA GLU A 188 -62.32 -4.85 29.75
C GLU A 188 -63.66 -5.27 29.14
#